data_AF-A0A351DFI8-F1
#
_entry.id   AF-A0A351DFI8-F1
#
_cell.length_a   1.000
_cell.length_b   1.000
_cell.length_c   1.000
_cell.angle_alpha   90.00
_cell.angle_beta   90.00
_cell.angle_gamma   90.00
#
_symmetry.space_group_name_H-M   'P 1'
#
loop_
_entity.id
_entity.type
_entity.pdbx_description
1 polymer ?
#
loop_
_entity_poly.entity_id
_entity_poly.type
_entity_poly.pdbx_seq_one_letter_code
_entity_poly.pdbx_strand_id
1 'polypeptide(L)' 'MGERVPIEEGLFTWPSDEPKLIGSICLDCGAIVFPAQSGCPRCTSDNTEKKELGTRGSLWTW' A
#
# COMPACT_ATOMS: atom_id res chain seq x y z
N MET A 1 -0.47 20.04 21.13
CA MET A 1 -0.03 18.88 20.32
C MET A 1 -1.24 18.48 19.50
N GLY A 2 -1.18 18.57 18.17
CA GLY A 2 -2.34 18.35 17.30
C GLY A 2 -2.74 16.87 17.23
N GLU A 3 -4.00 16.62 16.87
CA GLU A 3 -4.50 15.29 16.55
C GLU A 3 -3.76 14.72 15.34
N ARG A 4 -3.37 13.44 15.40
CA ARG A 4 -2.69 12.75 14.29
C ARG A 4 -3.71 11.98 13.48
N VAL A 5 -3.98 12.48 12.28
CA VAL A 5 -4.89 11.86 11.31
C VAL A 5 -4.11 11.40 10.07
N PRO A 6 -4.50 10.28 9.44
CA PRO A 6 -3.93 9.91 8.15
C PRO A 6 -4.35 10.94 7.10
N ILE A 7 -3.49 11.15 6.10
CA ILE A 7 -3.80 12.07 5.00
C ILE A 7 -4.94 11.56 4.11
N GLU A 8 -5.11 10.23 4.03
CA GLU A 8 -6.20 9.56 3.32
C GLU A 8 -6.51 8.24 4.02
N GLU A 9 -7.80 7.86 4.06
CA GLU A 9 -8.22 6.59 4.63
C GLU A 9 -7.70 5.41 3.80
N GLY A 10 -7.23 4.38 4.48
CA GLY A 10 -6.76 3.16 3.82
C GLY A 10 -5.35 3.24 3.21
N LEU A 11 -4.60 4.33 3.40
CA LEU A 11 -3.15 4.38 3.10
C LEU A 11 -2.32 3.61 4.12
N PHE A 12 -2.74 3.63 5.38
CA PHE A 12 -2.00 3.08 6.52
C PHE A 12 -2.92 2.21 7.37
N THR A 13 -2.35 1.27 8.12
CA THR A 13 -3.05 0.55 9.21
C THR A 13 -3.27 1.43 10.45
N TRP A 14 -3.29 2.76 10.30
CA TRP A 14 -3.44 3.72 11.39
C TRP A 14 -4.90 3.80 11.89
N PRO A 15 -5.15 3.93 13.20
CA PRO A 15 -4.16 3.98 14.28
C PRO A 15 -3.62 2.59 14.66
N SER A 16 -2.30 2.47 14.75
CA SER A 16 -1.59 1.27 15.20
C SER A 16 -0.23 1.68 15.76
N ASP A 17 0.30 0.91 16.72
CA ASP A 17 1.65 1.12 17.28
C ASP A 17 2.74 0.87 16.24
N GLU A 18 2.46 0.00 15.25
CA GLU A 18 3.33 -0.32 14.13
C GLU A 18 2.59 -0.08 12.80
N PRO A 19 2.34 1.18 12.42
CA PRO A 19 1.58 1.49 11.22
C PRO A 19 2.34 1.03 9.98
N LYS A 20 1.64 0.32 9.09
CA LYS A 20 2.16 -0.19 7.83
C LYS A 20 1.46 0.47 6.66
N LEU A 21 2.17 0.56 5.54
CA LEU A 21 1.58 0.99 4.27
C LEU A 21 0.63 -0.08 3.74
N ILE A 22 -0.50 0.33 3.19
CA ILE A 22 -1.47 -0.56 2.56
C ILE A 22 -1.33 -0.40 1.05
N GLY A 23 -0.83 -1.44 0.40
CA GLY A 23 -0.74 -1.57 -1.06
C GLY A 23 -1.72 -2.61 -1.60
N SER A 24 -1.61 -2.92 -2.89
CA SER A 24 -2.27 -4.08 -3.49
C SER A 24 -1.26 -5.05 -4.10
N ILE A 25 -1.61 -6.33 -4.13
CA ILE A 25 -0.91 -7.38 -4.87
C ILE A 25 -1.84 -7.92 -5.95
N CYS A 26 -1.35 -8.02 -7.19
CA CYS A 26 -2.06 -8.68 -8.27
C CYS A 26 -1.84 -10.20 -8.18
N LEU A 27 -2.93 -10.97 -8.10
CA LEU A 27 -2.87 -12.42 -8.00
C LEU A 27 -2.48 -13.10 -9.32
N ASP A 28 -2.64 -12.41 -10.46
CA ASP A 28 -2.31 -12.97 -11.78
C ASP A 28 -0.84 -12.75 -12.17
N CYS A 29 -0.25 -11.60 -11.85
CA CYS A 29 1.13 -11.26 -12.27
C CYS A 29 2.12 -10.98 -11.12
N GLY A 30 1.65 -11.02 -9.87
CA GLY A 30 2.47 -10.80 -8.68
C GLY A 30 2.96 -9.37 -8.47
N ALA A 31 2.49 -8.40 -9.26
CA ALA A 31 2.85 -7.00 -9.07
C ALA A 31 2.36 -6.49 -7.71
N ILE A 32 3.22 -5.78 -6.99
CA ILE A 32 2.88 -5.06 -5.75
C ILE A 32 2.87 -3.57 -6.06
N VAL A 33 1.78 -2.90 -5.69
CA VAL A 33 1.55 -1.48 -5.99
C VAL A 33 1.16 -0.74 -4.72
N PHE A 34 1.64 0.50 -4.60
CA PHE A 34 1.24 1.42 -3.55
C PHE A 34 0.87 2.77 -4.19
N PRO A 35 -0.24 3.42 -3.79
CA PRO A 35 -1.27 2.95 -2.85
C PRO A 35 -2.05 1.71 -3.33
N ALA A 36 -2.85 1.11 -2.45
CA ALA A 36 -3.74 0.01 -2.82
C ALA A 36 -4.73 0.43 -3.92
N GLN A 37 -4.83 -0.37 -4.98
CA GLN A 37 -5.68 -0.11 -6.14
C GLN A 37 -6.46 -1.37 -6.53
N SER A 38 -7.65 -1.18 -7.11
CA SER A 38 -8.52 -2.26 -7.60
C SER A 38 -8.10 -2.86 -8.95
N GLY A 39 -7.22 -2.17 -9.70
CA GLY A 39 -6.72 -2.63 -10.98
C GLY A 39 -5.19 -2.66 -10.99
N CYS A 40 -4.62 -3.66 -11.65
CA CYS A 40 -3.18 -3.81 -11.79
C CYS A 40 -2.66 -2.92 -12.93
N PRO A 41 -1.80 -1.91 -12.64
CA PRO A 41 -1.22 -1.06 -13.67
C PRO A 41 -0.21 -1.80 -14.57
N ARG A 42 0.24 -3.00 -14.17
CA ARG A 42 1.20 -3.80 -14.94
C ARG A 42 0.52 -4.67 -16.01
N CYS A 43 -0.59 -5.32 -15.70
CA CYS A 43 -1.24 -6.29 -16.60
C CYS A 43 -2.72 -6.04 -16.85
N THR A 44 -3.29 -4.92 -16.39
CA THR A 44 -4.70 -4.54 -16.53
C THR A 44 -5.73 -5.48 -15.89
N SER A 45 -5.30 -6.50 -15.14
CA SER A 45 -6.19 -7.36 -14.36
C SER A 45 -6.80 -6.61 -13.16
N ASP A 46 -8.06 -6.91 -12.86
CA ASP A 46 -8.80 -6.51 -11.67
C ASP A 46 -8.64 -7.51 -10.50
N ASN A 47 -7.96 -8.63 -10.72
CA ASN A 47 -7.67 -9.64 -9.70
C ASN A 47 -6.55 -9.17 -8.74
N THR A 48 -6.91 -8.25 -7.85
CA THR A 48 -6.01 -7.61 -6.90
C THR A 48 -6.54 -7.71 -5.47
N GLU A 49 -5.64 -7.89 -4.51
CA GLU A 49 -5.96 -7.93 -3.07
C GLU A 49 -5.15 -6.89 -2.30
N LYS A 50 -5.70 -6.38 -1.20
CA LYS A 50 -4.95 -5.50 -0.30
C LYS A 50 -3.82 -6.27 0.38
N LYS A 51 -2.67 -5.61 0.54
CA LYS A 51 -1.48 -6.17 1.17
C LYS A 51 -0.83 -5.13 2.07
N GLU A 52 -0.54 -5.50 3.32
CA GLU A 52 0.34 -4.72 4.19
C GLU A 52 1.79 -4.81 3.68
N LEU A 53 2.40 -3.65 3.45
CA LEU A 53 3.80 -3.54 3.05
C LEU A 53 4.70 -3.35 4.28
N GLY A 54 5.99 -3.60 4.10
CA GLY A 54 6.98 -3.41 5.17
C GLY A 54 7.18 -1.95 5.57
N THR A 55 7.74 -1.74 6.75
CA THR A 55 8.10 -0.41 7.28
C THR A 55 9.53 0.02 6.90
N ARG A 56 10.20 -0.75 6.04
CA ARG A 56 11.58 -0.53 5.60
C ARG A 56 11.67 -0.71 4.09
N GLY A 57 12.55 0.07 3.48
CA GLY A 57 12.87 -0.02 2.06
C GLY A 57 14.28 0.49 1.79
N SER A 58 14.71 0.40 0.54
CA SER A 58 15.99 0.96 0.08
C SER A 58 15.72 2.23 -0.72
N LEU A 59 16.50 3.28 -0.47
CA LEU A 59 16.46 4.48 -1.30
C LEU A 59 16.94 4.12 -2.71
N TRP A 60 16.10 4.36 -3.72
CA TRP A 60 16.40 4.01 -5.10
C TRP A 60 17.13 5.12 -5.86
N THR A 61 16.70 6.37 -5.67
CA THR A 61 17.27 7.59 -6.25
C THR A 61 16.91 8.79 -5.37
N TRP A 62 17.60 9.92 -5.53
CA TRP A 62 17.30 11.21 -4.88
C TRP A 62 17.22 12.35 -5.90
#